data_AF-A0A2G9Z316-F1
#
_entry.id   AF-A0A2G9Z316-F1
#
_cell.length_a   1.000
_cell.length_b   1.000
_cell.length_c   1.000
_cell.angle_alpha   90.00
_cell.angle_beta   90.00
_cell.angle_gamma   90.00
#
_symmetry.space_group_name_H-M   'P 1'
#
loop_
_entity.id
_entity.type
_entity.pdbx_description
1 polymer ?
#
loop_
_entity_poly.entity_id
_entity_poly.type
_entity_poly.pdbx_seq_one_letter_code
_entity_poly.pdbx_strand_id
1 'polypeptide(L)'
;MKTDLIVFILELVIIFTALFSIIYTFGVVWRVEKKLDLSYKLILSAIIAFTLSEIISIMQIKNGEWLIFLVLILKTIFILLFLFGILEMRYLIRKLDGELKNTSK
;
A
#
# COMPACT_ATOMS: atom_id res chain seq x y z
N MET A 1 -3.91 22.28 22.20
CA MET A 1 -4.47 21.23 23.07
C MET A 1 -5.58 20.40 22.41
N LYS A 2 -6.68 21.00 21.89
CA LYS A 2 -7.72 20.20 21.18
C LYS A 2 -7.24 19.65 19.84
N THR A 3 -6.49 20.43 19.07
CA THR A 3 -5.96 20.02 17.75
C THR A 3 -4.94 18.89 17.89
N ASP A 4 -4.04 18.97 18.87
CA ASP A 4 -2.99 17.97 19.09
C ASP A 4 -3.57 16.59 19.45
N LEU A 5 -4.64 16.58 20.26
CA LEU A 5 -5.39 15.35 20.58
C LEU A 5 -6.02 14.74 19.33
N ILE A 6 -6.63 15.55 18.46
CA ILE A 6 -7.25 15.09 17.23
C ILE A 6 -6.21 14.49 16.28
N VAL A 7 -5.07 15.16 16.12
CA VAL A 7 -3.96 14.65 15.29
C VAL A 7 -3.48 13.30 15.79
N PHE A 8 -3.24 13.16 17.09
CA PHE A 8 -2.80 11.90 17.69
C PHE A 8 -3.82 10.76 17.50
N ILE A 9 -5.11 11.04 17.63
CA ILE A 9 -6.17 10.06 17.37
C ILE A 9 -6.16 9.62 15.90
N LEU A 10 -6.00 10.56 14.97
CA LEU A 10 -5.95 10.25 13.54
C LEU A 10 -4.73 9.39 13.19
N GLU A 11 -3.55 9.69 13.75
CA GLU A 11 -2.34 8.88 13.59
C GLU A 11 -2.54 7.44 14.07
N LEU A 12 -3.17 7.25 15.22
CA LEU A 12 -3.52 5.91 15.72
C LEU A 12 -4.47 5.20 14.76
N VAL A 13 -5.55 5.86 14.31
CA VAL A 13 -6.50 5.28 13.35
C VAL A 13 -5.81 4.88 12.06
N ILE A 14 -4.88 5.70 11.54
CA ILE A 14 -4.09 5.41 10.35
C ILE A 14 -3.27 4.13 10.56
N ILE A 15 -2.50 4.02 11.66
CA ILE A 15 -1.71 2.81 11.91
C ILE A 15 -2.61 1.59 12.06
N PHE A 16 -3.68 1.67 12.86
CA PHE A 16 -4.57 0.54 13.10
C PHE A 16 -5.18 0.05 11.79
N THR A 17 -5.72 0.95 10.98
CA THR A 17 -6.32 0.60 9.69
C THR A 17 -5.28 0.05 8.72
N ALA A 18 -4.07 0.61 8.67
CA ALA A 18 -2.98 0.11 7.83
C ALA A 18 -2.55 -1.33 8.23
N LEU A 19 -2.45 -1.61 9.53
CA LEU A 19 -2.17 -2.96 10.04
C LEU A 19 -3.27 -3.97 9.66
N PHE A 20 -4.54 -3.58 9.80
CA PHE A 20 -5.65 -4.41 9.33
C PHE A 20 -5.57 -4.63 7.82
N SER A 21 -5.26 -3.61 7.03
CA SER A 21 -5.08 -3.74 5.58
C SER A 21 -3.96 -4.73 5.23
N ILE A 22 -2.87 -4.79 5.99
CA ILE A 22 -1.82 -5.82 5.82
C ILE A 22 -2.41 -7.21 6.05
N ILE A 23 -3.10 -7.43 7.17
CA ILE A 23 -3.68 -8.74 7.53
C ILE A 23 -4.64 -9.23 6.44
N TYR A 24 -5.58 -8.39 6.02
CA TYR A 24 -6.56 -8.76 5.01
C TYR A 24 -5.93 -8.98 3.63
N THR A 25 -5.00 -8.12 3.21
CA THR A 25 -4.31 -8.28 1.92
C THR A 25 -3.42 -9.52 1.93
N PHE A 26 -2.74 -9.81 3.04
CA PHE A 26 -1.97 -11.04 3.21
C PHE A 26 -2.85 -12.28 3.14
N GLY A 27 -4.02 -12.26 3.78
CA GLY A 27 -5.01 -13.33 3.69
C GLY A 27 -5.48 -13.61 2.27
N VAL A 28 -5.58 -12.56 1.43
CA VAL A 28 -5.82 -12.72 -0.01
C VAL A 28 -4.61 -13.36 -0.68
N VAL A 29 -3.41 -12.77 -0.57
CA VAL A 29 -2.16 -13.31 -1.17
C VAL A 29 -1.96 -14.79 -0.85
N TRP A 30 -2.24 -15.22 0.38
CA TRP A 30 -2.12 -16.62 0.79
C TRP A 30 -3.10 -17.57 0.08
N ARG A 31 -4.27 -17.09 -0.35
CA ARG A 31 -5.33 -17.91 -0.96
C ARG A 31 -5.42 -17.82 -2.48
N VAL A 32 -4.87 -16.78 -3.13
CA VAL A 32 -5.04 -16.62 -4.58
C VAL A 32 -4.08 -17.48 -5.40
N GLU A 33 -4.61 -18.10 -6.46
CA GLU A 33 -3.83 -18.78 -7.47
C GLU A 33 -3.08 -17.79 -8.39
N LYS A 34 -1.94 -18.24 -8.93
CA LYS A 34 -0.84 -17.53 -9.63
C LYS A 34 -1.14 -16.25 -10.44
N LYS A 35 -2.36 -16.03 -10.96
CA LYS A 35 -2.68 -14.85 -11.80
C LYS A 35 -3.04 -13.61 -10.98
N LEU A 36 -3.83 -13.74 -9.92
CA LEU A 36 -4.13 -12.62 -9.00
C LEU A 36 -3.00 -12.39 -7.98
N ASP A 37 -2.11 -13.36 -7.84
CA ASP A 37 -1.04 -13.37 -6.86
C ASP A 37 -0.10 -12.15 -7.00
N LEU A 38 0.25 -11.75 -8.22
CA LEU A 38 1.18 -10.64 -8.44
C LEU A 38 0.60 -9.27 -8.04
N SER A 39 -0.63 -8.95 -8.44
CA SER A 39 -1.25 -7.66 -8.13
C SER A 39 -1.44 -7.49 -6.62
N TYR A 40 -1.91 -8.53 -5.94
CA TYR A 40 -2.10 -8.51 -4.49
C TYR A 40 -0.76 -8.48 -3.71
N LYS A 41 0.31 -9.11 -4.22
CA LYS A 41 1.65 -8.95 -3.65
C LYS A 41 2.17 -7.53 -3.75
N LEU A 42 1.98 -6.88 -4.91
CA LEU A 42 2.36 -5.47 -5.10
C LEU A 42 1.58 -4.54 -4.16
N ILE A 43 0.26 -4.75 -4.04
CA ILE A 43 -0.59 -3.99 -3.12
C ILE A 43 -0.17 -4.24 -1.66
N LEU A 44 0.11 -5.49 -1.28
CA LEU A 44 0.60 -5.82 0.06
C LEU A 44 1.92 -5.10 0.38
N SER A 45 2.89 -5.17 -0.54
CA SER A 45 4.17 -4.47 -0.39
C SER A 45 3.99 -2.95 -0.30
N ALA A 46 3.04 -2.39 -1.06
CA ALA A 46 2.68 -0.97 -0.97
C ALA A 46 2.18 -0.63 0.44
N ILE A 47 1.22 -1.38 0.97
CA ILE A 47 0.64 -1.14 2.31
C ILE A 47 1.72 -1.26 3.40
N ILE A 48 2.65 -2.22 3.27
CA ILE A 48 3.78 -2.36 4.19
C ILE A 48 4.67 -1.11 4.14
N ALA A 49 5.04 -0.62 2.95
CA ALA A 49 5.84 0.59 2.80
C ALA A 49 5.14 1.82 3.40
N PHE A 50 3.83 1.96 3.17
CA PHE A 50 3.02 3.02 3.76
C PHE A 50 3.00 2.94 5.29
N THR A 51 2.74 1.76 5.84
CA THR A 51 2.70 1.52 7.30
C THR A 51 4.03 1.89 7.95
N LEU A 52 5.15 1.47 7.35
CA LEU A 52 6.48 1.85 7.81
C LEU A 52 6.69 3.37 7.75
N SER A 53 6.22 4.04 6.70
CA SER A 53 6.35 5.49 6.57
C SER A 53 5.61 6.23 7.68
N GLU A 54 4.44 5.75 8.08
CA GLU A 54 3.62 6.38 9.14
C GLU A 54 4.21 6.09 10.53
N ILE A 55 4.69 4.87 10.79
CA ILE A 55 5.41 4.55 12.03
C ILE A 55 6.62 5.48 12.20
N ILE A 56 7.42 5.66 11.14
CA ILE A 56 8.60 6.52 11.19
C ILE A 56 8.21 7.99 11.33
N SER A 57 7.13 8.43 10.67
CA SER A 57 6.61 9.80 10.79
C SER A 57 6.23 10.15 12.24
N ILE A 58 5.63 9.22 12.99
CA ILE A 58 5.30 9.43 14.41
C ILE A 58 6.57 9.46 15.27
N MET A 59 7.61 8.70 14.91
CA MET A 59 8.91 8.73 15.59
C MET A 59 9.73 9.99 15.29
N GLN A 60 9.38 10.78 14.26
CA GLN A 60 10.10 12.00 13.86
C GLN A 60 9.98 13.16 14.87
N ILE A 61 9.21 13.01 15.95
CA ILE A 61 9.03 14.03 17.01
C ILE A 61 10.39 14.51 17.60
N LYS A 62 11.52 13.83 17.35
CA LYS A 62 12.86 14.21 17.86
C LYS A 62 14.05 14.19 16.88
N ASN A 63 13.90 13.88 15.59
CA ASN A 63 15.06 13.51 14.74
C ASN A 63 15.19 14.25 13.40
N GLY A 64 16.44 14.42 12.95
CA GLY A 64 16.87 15.27 11.83
C GLY A 64 16.48 14.81 10.42
N GLU A 65 16.91 15.62 9.43
CA GLU A 65 16.54 15.60 8.00
C GLU A 65 16.55 14.20 7.33
N TRP A 66 17.39 13.29 7.82
CA TRP A 66 17.47 11.92 7.32
C TRP A 66 16.17 11.11 7.44
N LEU A 67 15.45 11.21 8.56
CA LEU A 67 14.19 10.47 8.72
C LEU A 67 13.10 11.02 7.80
N ILE A 68 13.10 12.33 7.56
CA ILE A 68 12.17 12.98 6.62
C ILE A 68 12.40 12.45 5.21
N PHE A 69 13.68 12.39 4.80
CA PHE A 69 14.05 11.82 3.51
C PHE A 69 13.61 10.35 3.36
N LEU A 70 13.81 9.53 4.39
CA LEU A 70 13.39 8.13 4.39
C LEU A 70 11.86 7.97 4.28
N VAL A 71 11.09 8.81 4.98
CA VAL A 71 9.62 8.82 4.85
C VAL A 71 9.18 9.17 3.43
N LEU A 72 9.83 10.15 2.79
CA LEU A 72 9.53 10.50 1.40
C LEU A 72 9.83 9.35 0.43
N ILE A 73 10.95 8.63 0.64
CA ILE A 73 11.27 7.43 -0.14
C ILE A 73 10.18 6.37 0.04
N LEU A 74 9.78 6.06 1.27
CA LEU A 74 8.75 5.05 1.53
C LEU A 74 7.39 5.43 0.93
N LYS A 75 7.01 6.71 0.99
CA LYS A 75 5.77 7.21 0.35
C LYS A 75 5.84 7.12 -1.18
N THR A 76 7.00 7.38 -1.76
CA THR A 76 7.23 7.20 -3.21
C THR A 76 7.12 5.73 -3.61
N ILE A 77 7.76 4.84 -2.86
CA ILE A 77 7.68 3.39 -3.07
C ILE A 77 6.22 2.91 -2.94
N PHE A 78 5.49 3.38 -1.93
CA PHE A 78 4.06 3.08 -1.78
C PHE A 78 3.27 3.44 -3.04
N ILE A 79 3.39 4.68 -3.54
CA ILE A 79 2.64 5.14 -4.72
C ILE A 79 2.99 4.31 -5.95
N LEU A 80 4.27 4.01 -6.17
CA LEU A 80 4.72 3.21 -7.32
C LEU A 80 4.17 1.79 -7.26
N LEU A 81 4.34 1.10 -6.13
CA LEU A 81 3.87 -0.28 -5.94
C LEU A 81 2.35 -0.35 -6.02
N PHE A 82 1.64 0.60 -5.43
CA PHE A 82 0.19 0.68 -5.49
C PHE A 82 -0.28 0.87 -6.94
N LEU A 83 0.32 1.80 -7.69
CA LEU A 83 0.01 2.03 -9.09
C LEU A 83 0.23 0.76 -9.93
N PHE A 84 1.38 0.10 -9.79
CA PHE A 84 1.65 -1.14 -10.52
C PHE A 84 0.68 -2.26 -10.13
N GLY A 85 0.34 -2.39 -8.84
CA GLY A 85 -0.67 -3.35 -8.38
C GLY A 85 -2.04 -3.13 -9.03
N ILE A 86 -2.47 -1.86 -9.15
CA ILE A 86 -3.73 -1.50 -9.84
C ILE A 86 -3.65 -1.75 -11.34
N LEU A 87 -2.53 -1.45 -12.00
CA LEU A 87 -2.34 -1.72 -13.42
C LEU A 87 -2.41 -3.22 -13.74
N GLU A 88 -1.75 -4.06 -12.93
CA GLU A 88 -1.81 -5.52 -13.05
C GLU A 88 -3.24 -6.04 -12.83
N MET A 89 -3.93 -5.54 -11.80
CA MET A 89 -5.32 -5.92 -11.55
C MET A 89 -6.23 -5.53 -12.72
N ARG A 90 -6.07 -4.31 -13.26
CA ARG A 90 -6.81 -3.85 -14.43
C ARG A 90 -6.53 -4.73 -15.65
N TYR A 91 -5.26 -5.05 -15.91
CA TYR A 91 -4.89 -5.93 -17.01
C TYR A 91 -5.53 -7.33 -16.85
N LEU A 92 -5.53 -7.88 -15.64
CA LEU A 92 -6.13 -9.16 -15.34
C LEU A 92 -7.64 -9.16 -15.55
N ILE A 93 -8.35 -8.13 -15.11
CA ILE A 93 -9.80 -7.98 -15.32
C ILE A 93 -10.10 -7.95 -16.83
N ARG A 94 -9.41 -7.12 -17.60
CA ARG A 94 -9.58 -7.04 -19.06
C ARG A 94 -9.28 -8.36 -19.77
N LYS A 95 -8.36 -9.15 -19.23
CA LYS A 95 -8.06 -10.49 -19.73
C LYS A 95 -9.19 -11.48 -19.45
N LEU A 96 -9.78 -11.43 -18.27
CA LEU A 96 -10.90 -12.27 -17.86
C LEU A 96 -12.18 -11.93 -18.63
N ASP A 97 -12.41 -10.63 -18.89
CA ASP A 97 -13.54 -10.13 -19.67
C ASP A 97 -13.39 -10.42 -21.18
N GLY A 98 -12.24 -10.95 -21.61
CA GLY A 98 -12.00 -11.35 -23.00
C GLY A 98 -11.64 -10.20 -23.95
N GLU A 99 -11.53 -8.96 -23.47
CA GLU A 99 -11.13 -7.80 -24.28
C GLU A 99 -9.78 -8.00 -24.99
N LEU A 100 -8.87 -8.72 -24.32
CA LEU A 100 -7.52 -8.97 -24.81
C LEU A 100 -7.43 -10.16 -25.78
N LYS A 101 -8.53 -10.89 -26.05
CA LYS A 101 -8.56 -11.97 -27.06
C LYS A 101 -8.84 -11.47 -28.49
N ASN A 102 -9.32 -10.23 -28.65
CA ASN A 102 -9.76 -9.70 -29.95
C ASN A 102 -8.68 -8.92 -30.73
N THR A 103 -7.43 -8.89 -30.26
CA THR A 103 -6.31 -8.21 -30.96
C THR A 103 -5.44 -9.14 -31.81
N SER A 104 -5.87 -10.39 -32.01
CA SER A 104 -5.26 -11.33 -32.96
C SER A 104 -6.21 -11.55 -34.15
N LYS A 105 -6.23 -10.59 -35.07
CA LYS A 105 -6.62 -10.81 -36.46
C LYS A 105 -5.59 -10.15 -37.36
#